data_AF-A0A6N9QUM5-F1
#
_entry.id   AF-A0A6N9QUM5-F1
#
_cell.length_a   1.000
_cell.length_b   1.000
_cell.length_c   1.000
_cell.angle_alpha   90.00
_cell.angle_beta   90.00
_cell.angle_gamma   90.00
#
_symmetry.space_group_name_H-M   'P 1'
#
loop_
_entity.id
_entity.type
_entity.pdbx_description
1 polymer ?
#
loop_
_entity_poly.entity_id
_entity_poly.type
_entity_poly.pdbx_seq_one_letter_code
_entity_poly.pdbx_strand_id
1 'polypeptide(L)'
;MAQSRNNPSRGGGARGPQGRGKGSKSGPKAGFRSGPGKASGSRSGDAAGRGYSKGPGAGRGKAAGKPKAAASRKGPQKPRAFAGVDKYERRAAAIKEHGPHRRRRPKNPPVDRLEVHDENGVRLQKLMAQAGVASRRVCEEMIQDGRVSVDGEIVTELGVRVDPVLQAVHVDGMRIQTDEKLVYYAFNKPAGVVSTMEDPDGRRCVSDFLDPRKHERVFHVGRLDVETEGLLLLTNDGELTNRLTHPSYEVPKTYLVQVHGPVEKGVGNQMKQGIRLEDGEAKVDDFRLVDSTPGHVLIEVVLHSGRNRIVRRMFDAVNHPVEKLARTHVGPIAIGDQRQGTVRKLSHTEVGNLLASVGM
;
A
#
# COMPACT_ATOMS: atom_id res chain seq x y z
N MET A 1 -12.85 -64.33 -36.26
CA MET A 1 -14.06 -63.49 -36.45
C MET A 1 -13.58 -62.05 -36.50
N ALA A 2 -13.65 -61.33 -37.63
CA ALA A 2 -14.86 -60.83 -38.31
C ALA A 2 -15.52 -59.70 -37.47
N GLN A 3 -15.41 -58.42 -37.85
CA GLN A 3 -16.29 -57.67 -38.80
C GLN A 3 -17.68 -57.35 -38.17
N SER A 4 -18.36 -56.20 -38.39
CA SER A 4 -18.11 -55.05 -39.29
C SER A 4 -18.75 -53.74 -38.76
N ARG A 5 -18.51 -52.64 -39.48
CA ARG A 5 -19.12 -51.30 -39.41
C ARG A 5 -20.65 -51.32 -39.53
N ASN A 6 -21.36 -50.29 -39.01
CA ASN A 6 -21.98 -49.26 -39.88
C ASN A 6 -22.67 -48.09 -39.15
N ASN A 7 -22.93 -47.01 -39.91
CA ASN A 7 -23.72 -45.82 -39.56
C ASN A 7 -24.50 -45.35 -40.81
N PRO A 8 -25.80 -45.04 -40.70
CA PRO A 8 -26.43 -43.95 -41.46
C PRO A 8 -27.36 -43.09 -40.55
N SER A 9 -27.45 -41.75 -40.55
CA SER A 9 -27.33 -40.65 -41.54
C SER A 9 -28.67 -40.07 -42.05
N ARG A 10 -28.77 -38.72 -42.03
CA ARG A 10 -29.64 -37.80 -42.83
C ARG A 10 -31.01 -37.33 -42.29
N GLY A 11 -31.26 -36.03 -42.50
CA GLY A 11 -32.58 -35.35 -42.50
C GLY A 11 -32.68 -34.16 -41.52
N GLY A 12 -33.06 -32.94 -41.89
CA GLY A 12 -33.15 -32.34 -43.24
C GLY A 12 -34.01 -31.05 -43.35
N GLY A 13 -33.38 -29.88 -43.58
CA GLY A 13 -34.05 -28.62 -44.01
C GLY A 13 -34.69 -27.74 -42.91
N ALA A 14 -35.21 -26.53 -43.19
CA ALA A 14 -34.99 -25.63 -44.34
C ALA A 14 -35.59 -24.20 -44.12
N ARG A 15 -34.87 -23.14 -44.59
CA ARG A 15 -35.34 -21.78 -44.97
C ARG A 15 -35.94 -20.81 -43.91
N GLY A 16 -35.61 -19.52 -44.05
CA GLY A 16 -36.33 -18.38 -43.42
C GLY A 16 -37.36 -17.74 -44.37
N PRO A 17 -37.89 -16.52 -44.08
CA PRO A 17 -37.23 -15.34 -44.67
C PRO A 17 -37.35 -13.97 -43.92
N GLN A 18 -36.46 -13.05 -44.31
CA GLN A 18 -36.58 -11.58 -44.46
C GLN A 18 -37.53 -10.70 -43.58
N GLY A 19 -36.97 -9.59 -43.07
CA GLY A 19 -37.69 -8.35 -42.70
C GLY A 19 -36.81 -7.11 -42.93
N ARG A 20 -37.38 -5.96 -43.33
CA ARG A 20 -36.64 -4.75 -43.76
C ARG A 20 -37.32 -3.43 -43.36
N GLY A 21 -36.56 -2.49 -42.79
CA GLY A 21 -36.89 -1.06 -42.59
C GLY A 21 -35.66 -0.36 -41.94
N LYS A 22 -35.16 0.83 -42.29
CA LYS A 22 -35.74 2.13 -42.73
C LYS A 22 -36.73 2.73 -41.70
N GLY A 23 -36.50 3.91 -41.09
CA GLY A 23 -35.27 4.71 -40.94
C GLY A 23 -35.43 6.23 -41.11
N SER A 24 -35.03 7.00 -40.09
CA SER A 24 -34.81 8.46 -40.05
C SER A 24 -33.82 8.77 -38.90
N LYS A 25 -32.85 9.68 -38.92
CA LYS A 25 -32.70 11.08 -39.41
C LYS A 25 -33.56 12.12 -38.67
N SER A 26 -33.00 12.69 -37.61
CA SER A 26 -33.26 14.08 -37.19
C SER A 26 -32.12 14.66 -36.34
N GLY A 27 -32.05 16.00 -36.29
CA GLY A 27 -31.02 16.83 -35.65
C GLY A 27 -30.59 17.98 -36.58
N PRO A 28 -29.83 19.00 -36.12
CA PRO A 28 -29.52 19.38 -34.74
C PRO A 28 -30.03 20.79 -34.36
N LYS A 29 -29.92 21.17 -33.08
CA LYS A 29 -29.79 22.57 -32.61
C LYS A 29 -28.72 22.58 -31.50
N ALA A 30 -27.64 23.36 -31.56
CA ALA A 30 -27.57 24.84 -31.59
C ALA A 30 -28.21 25.46 -30.33
N GLY A 31 -27.47 26.06 -29.38
CA GLY A 31 -26.02 26.21 -29.24
C GLY A 31 -25.69 27.54 -28.51
N PHE A 32 -24.46 27.73 -28.04
CA PHE A 32 -24.00 29.06 -27.61
C PHE A 32 -22.49 29.26 -27.81
N ARG A 33 -22.08 30.48 -28.15
CA ARG A 33 -20.70 30.96 -28.26
C ARG A 33 -20.42 31.98 -27.15
N SER A 34 -19.22 31.92 -26.56
CA SER A 34 -18.47 33.12 -26.15
C SER A 34 -17.00 32.76 -25.90
N GLY A 35 -16.08 33.63 -26.32
CA GLY A 35 -14.63 33.44 -26.16
C GLY A 35 -14.05 34.02 -24.87
N PRO A 36 -12.72 33.95 -24.68
CA PRO A 36 -12.06 34.38 -23.44
C PRO A 36 -11.90 35.91 -23.34
N GLY A 37 -12.05 36.46 -22.14
CA GLY A 37 -11.78 37.86 -21.80
C GLY A 37 -10.59 37.99 -20.84
N LYS A 38 -9.81 39.07 -20.98
CA LYS A 38 -8.70 39.45 -20.07
C LYS A 38 -9.07 40.69 -19.23
N ALA A 39 -8.39 40.80 -18.09
CA ALA A 39 -7.90 42.04 -17.43
C ALA A 39 -8.80 42.88 -16.49
N SER A 40 -8.17 43.22 -15.35
CA SER A 40 -8.08 44.55 -14.68
C SER A 40 -9.26 45.21 -13.93
N GLY A 41 -8.95 45.77 -12.75
CA GLY A 41 -9.76 46.70 -11.92
C GLY A 41 -10.50 45.99 -10.77
N SER A 42 -10.24 46.18 -9.48
CA SER A 42 -10.10 47.39 -8.61
C SER A 42 -11.42 48.18 -8.45
N ARG A 43 -11.85 48.64 -7.25
CA ARG A 43 -11.34 48.62 -5.86
C ARG A 43 -12.32 47.80 -4.96
N SER A 44 -12.36 47.76 -3.61
CA SER A 44 -11.66 48.36 -2.45
C SER A 44 -11.81 47.39 -1.25
N GLY A 45 -11.28 47.58 -0.03
CA GLY A 45 -10.38 48.61 0.52
C GLY A 45 -10.00 48.30 1.99
N ASP A 46 -9.08 49.09 2.55
CA ASP A 46 -8.89 49.40 4.00
C ASP A 46 -8.52 48.27 5.01
N ALA A 47 -7.62 48.47 5.98
CA ALA A 47 -6.68 49.59 6.24
C ALA A 47 -5.49 49.19 7.15
N ALA A 48 -4.46 50.07 7.15
CA ALA A 48 -3.34 50.19 8.12
C ALA A 48 -2.31 49.04 8.23
N GLY A 49 -0.99 49.31 8.31
CA GLY A 49 -0.29 50.60 8.14
C GLY A 49 1.22 50.55 8.47
N ARG A 50 1.93 51.64 8.13
CA ARG A 50 3.25 52.13 8.66
C ARG A 50 4.34 51.07 8.94
N GLY A 51 5.47 51.00 8.23
CA GLY A 51 6.01 51.85 7.17
C GLY A 51 6.81 53.06 7.68
N TYR A 52 8.15 53.01 7.53
CA TYR A 52 9.06 54.18 7.46
C TYR A 52 10.31 53.84 6.62
N SER A 53 10.95 54.84 6.02
CA SER A 53 11.81 54.69 4.83
C SER A 53 13.18 55.41 4.93
N LYS A 54 14.10 55.06 4.01
CA LYS A 54 15.37 55.78 3.79
C LYS A 54 15.15 57.15 3.13
N GLY A 55 15.99 58.13 3.46
CA GLY A 55 16.18 59.40 2.73
C GLY A 55 17.62 59.94 2.89
N PRO A 56 18.18 60.76 1.97
CA PRO A 56 19.64 60.88 1.83
C PRO A 56 20.25 62.31 1.83
N GLY A 57 21.60 62.37 1.93
CA GLY A 57 22.45 63.55 1.63
C GLY A 57 23.16 64.19 2.86
N ALA A 58 24.20 65.03 2.72
CA ALA A 58 25.14 65.26 1.60
C ALA A 58 26.35 66.15 2.04
N GLY A 59 27.54 65.95 1.45
CA GLY A 59 28.49 67.03 1.11
C GLY A 59 29.74 67.33 1.98
N ARG A 60 30.90 67.48 1.27
CA ARG A 60 32.16 68.22 1.63
C ARG A 60 32.98 67.66 2.84
N GLY A 61 34.29 67.90 2.98
CA GLY A 61 35.24 68.75 2.23
C GLY A 61 36.71 68.25 2.23
N LYS A 62 37.70 69.14 2.01
CA LYS A 62 39.08 68.81 1.58
C LYS A 62 40.19 68.84 2.67
N ALA A 63 41.08 67.84 2.59
CA ALA A 63 42.56 67.91 2.52
C ALA A 63 43.51 68.19 3.74
N ALA A 64 44.74 67.67 3.54
CA ALA A 64 46.07 68.09 4.03
C ALA A 64 46.57 67.68 5.44
N GLY A 65 47.89 67.37 5.52
CA GLY A 65 48.66 67.30 6.78
C GLY A 65 49.50 66.03 7.04
N LYS A 66 50.81 66.07 6.78
CA LYS A 66 51.85 65.25 7.45
C LYS A 66 52.93 66.19 8.01
N PRO A 67 53.58 65.87 9.13
CA PRO A 67 54.99 65.49 9.05
C PRO A 67 55.37 64.29 9.96
N LYS A 68 56.66 64.14 10.31
CA LYS A 68 57.29 62.90 10.81
C LYS A 68 57.91 63.03 12.23
N ALA A 69 58.00 61.87 12.88
CA ALA A 69 59.13 61.34 13.67
C ALA A 69 59.72 62.09 14.89
N ALA A 70 59.96 61.32 15.96
CA ALA A 70 61.27 61.17 16.61
C ALA A 70 61.32 59.81 17.35
N ALA A 71 62.51 59.37 17.78
CA ALA A 71 62.70 58.12 18.54
C ALA A 71 63.60 58.32 19.77
N SER A 72 63.49 57.45 20.77
CA SER A 72 64.41 57.40 21.91
C SER A 72 64.53 55.97 22.46
N ARG A 73 65.72 55.59 22.92
CA ARG A 73 66.04 54.27 23.51
C ARG A 73 66.87 54.45 24.79
N LYS A 74 66.49 53.72 25.84
CA LYS A 74 67.32 53.27 26.99
C LYS A 74 66.80 51.87 27.37
N GLY A 75 67.58 50.91 27.85
CA GLY A 75 69.04 50.75 27.98
C GLY A 75 69.34 49.30 28.42
N PRO A 76 70.52 48.70 28.16
CA PRO A 76 70.72 47.25 28.29
C PRO A 76 71.49 46.80 29.54
N GLN A 77 71.17 45.61 30.07
CA GLN A 77 72.12 44.75 30.81
C GLN A 77 71.74 43.25 30.74
N LYS A 78 72.57 42.36 31.30
CA LYS A 78 72.70 40.91 30.98
C LYS A 78 72.26 39.99 32.17
N PRO A 79 72.53 38.66 32.21
CA PRO A 79 71.84 37.61 31.43
C PRO A 79 71.41 36.35 32.24
N ARG A 80 70.53 35.52 31.62
CA ARG A 80 70.37 34.04 31.76
C ARG A 80 70.50 33.34 33.13
N ALA A 81 69.43 32.61 33.50
CA ALA A 81 69.49 31.33 34.21
C ALA A 81 68.42 30.33 33.65
N PHE A 82 68.44 29.08 34.12
CA PHE A 82 67.81 27.90 33.49
C PHE A 82 66.36 27.60 33.91
N ALA A 83 65.66 26.80 33.08
CA ALA A 83 64.47 25.98 33.38
C ALA A 83 63.13 26.66 33.79
N GLY A 84 61.95 26.10 33.51
CA GLY A 84 61.70 24.87 32.72
C GLY A 84 60.34 24.17 32.87
N VAL A 85 59.21 24.90 32.97
CA VAL A 85 57.87 24.28 33.19
C VAL A 85 56.74 24.94 32.37
N ASP A 86 56.73 24.74 31.05
CA ASP A 86 55.73 25.32 30.12
C ASP A 86 55.09 24.33 29.12
N LYS A 87 55.56 23.07 29.10
CA LYS A 87 55.12 22.06 28.09
C LYS A 87 53.94 21.20 28.51
N TYR A 88 53.55 21.20 29.79
CA TYR A 88 52.44 20.38 30.28
C TYR A 88 51.08 21.08 30.18
N GLU A 89 50.98 22.36 30.56
CA GLU A 89 49.69 23.07 30.58
C GLU A 89 49.05 23.21 29.19
N ARG A 90 49.85 23.56 28.16
CA ARG A 90 49.37 23.62 26.77
C ARG A 90 48.89 22.27 26.24
N ARG A 91 49.39 21.15 26.78
CA ARG A 91 48.94 19.80 26.42
C ARG A 91 47.65 19.40 27.15
N ALA A 92 47.43 19.89 28.37
CA ALA A 92 46.18 19.72 29.09
C ALA A 92 45.01 20.48 28.44
N ALA A 93 45.26 21.70 27.96
CA ALA A 93 44.25 22.53 27.27
C ALA A 93 43.72 21.86 25.99
N ALA A 94 44.61 21.35 25.12
CA ALA A 94 44.25 20.75 23.83
C ALA A 94 43.40 19.47 23.93
N ILE A 95 43.35 18.83 25.10
CA ILE A 95 42.59 17.59 25.32
C ILE A 95 41.09 17.87 25.55
N LYS A 96 40.68 19.10 25.89
CA LYS A 96 39.28 19.42 26.21
C LYS A 96 38.36 19.69 25.01
N GLU A 97 38.87 20.05 23.84
CA GLU A 97 38.03 20.25 22.64
C GLU A 97 37.67 18.93 21.94
N HIS A 98 38.49 17.90 22.09
CA HIS A 98 38.25 16.59 21.50
C HIS A 98 37.56 15.69 22.53
N GLY A 99 36.23 15.78 22.58
CA GLY A 99 35.39 14.82 23.29
C GLY A 99 35.76 13.37 22.92
N PRO A 100 35.60 12.39 23.83
CA PRO A 100 36.22 11.08 23.73
C PRO A 100 35.96 10.47 22.37
N HIS A 101 37.04 10.20 21.61
CA HIS A 101 36.96 9.77 20.21
C HIS A 101 35.89 8.68 20.08
N ARG A 102 34.75 9.01 19.44
CA ARG A 102 33.73 8.03 19.06
C ARG A 102 34.51 6.89 18.39
N ARG A 103 34.47 5.69 18.98
CA ARG A 103 35.12 4.50 18.43
C ARG A 103 34.77 4.50 16.94
N ARG A 104 35.77 4.61 16.06
CA ARG A 104 35.52 4.60 14.61
C ARG A 104 34.64 3.39 14.33
N ARG A 105 33.40 3.59 13.87
CA ARG A 105 32.50 2.50 13.45
C ARG A 105 33.38 1.62 12.55
N PRO A 106 33.53 0.31 12.82
CA PRO A 106 34.43 -0.55 12.07
C PRO A 106 34.21 -0.29 10.58
N LYS A 107 35.29 -0.04 9.83
CA LYS A 107 35.15 0.37 8.43
C LYS A 107 34.45 -0.80 7.72
N ASN A 108 33.18 -0.60 7.37
CA ASN A 108 32.28 -1.64 6.88
C ASN A 108 32.96 -2.46 5.77
N PRO A 109 32.69 -3.77 5.68
CA PRO A 109 33.28 -4.61 4.65
C PRO A 109 32.96 -4.05 3.25
N PRO A 110 33.82 -4.29 2.24
CA PRO A 110 33.46 -4.06 0.85
C PRO A 110 32.12 -4.74 0.52
N VAL A 111 31.28 -4.04 -0.24
CA VAL A 111 29.89 -4.45 -0.48
C VAL A 111 29.81 -5.84 -1.13
N ASP A 112 30.76 -6.08 -2.03
CA ASP A 112 31.11 -7.31 -2.76
C ASP A 112 31.59 -8.49 -1.86
N ARG A 113 31.38 -8.40 -0.53
CA ARG A 113 31.58 -9.50 0.44
C ARG A 113 30.33 -9.85 1.25
N LEU A 114 29.22 -9.14 1.07
CA LEU A 114 27.95 -9.49 1.69
C LEU A 114 27.30 -10.61 0.85
N GLU A 115 26.84 -11.68 1.49
CA GLU A 115 26.27 -12.84 0.77
C GLU A 115 24.99 -12.45 0.01
N VAL A 116 24.29 -11.41 0.49
CA VAL A 116 23.10 -10.82 -0.13
C VAL A 116 23.36 -9.92 -1.36
N HIS A 117 24.60 -9.76 -1.83
CA HIS A 117 24.93 -8.87 -2.96
C HIS A 117 24.91 -9.59 -4.33
N ASP A 118 24.00 -9.20 -5.23
CA ASP A 118 24.04 -9.56 -6.65
C ASP A 118 24.52 -8.39 -7.51
N GLU A 119 25.66 -8.56 -8.22
CA GLU A 119 26.21 -7.57 -9.15
C GLU A 119 25.24 -7.16 -10.26
N ASN A 120 24.30 -8.03 -10.65
CA ASN A 120 23.30 -7.77 -11.70
C ASN A 120 22.07 -7.05 -11.14
N GLY A 121 21.78 -7.24 -9.86
CA GLY A 121 20.56 -6.84 -9.16
C GLY A 121 20.29 -5.34 -9.09
N VAL A 122 19.17 -4.98 -8.49
CA VAL A 122 18.73 -3.59 -8.34
C VAL A 122 19.32 -3.01 -7.05
N ARG A 123 19.92 -1.81 -7.12
CA ARG A 123 20.40 -1.08 -5.93
C ARG A 123 19.31 -0.98 -4.85
N LEU A 124 19.62 -1.39 -3.63
CA LEU A 124 18.66 -1.54 -2.53
C LEU A 124 17.84 -0.26 -2.26
N GLN A 125 18.49 0.92 -2.20
CA GLN A 125 17.79 2.19 -2.00
C GLN A 125 16.92 2.62 -3.19
N LYS A 126 17.24 2.16 -4.41
CA LYS A 126 16.40 2.38 -5.60
C LYS A 126 15.16 1.50 -5.51
N LEU A 127 15.35 0.23 -5.13
CA LEU A 127 14.30 -0.77 -5.02
C LEU A 127 13.28 -0.43 -3.91
N MET A 128 13.75 -0.10 -2.71
CA MET A 128 12.90 0.39 -1.61
C MET A 128 12.06 1.61 -2.01
N ALA A 129 12.62 2.53 -2.81
CA ALA A 129 11.91 3.70 -3.30
C ALA A 129 10.92 3.39 -4.45
N GLN A 130 11.15 2.31 -5.23
CA GLN A 130 10.17 1.79 -6.20
C GLN A 130 9.00 1.10 -5.47
N ALA A 131 9.31 0.32 -4.42
CA ALA A 131 8.35 -0.27 -3.47
C ALA A 131 7.67 0.76 -2.54
N GLY A 132 7.84 2.07 -2.80
CA GLY A 132 7.13 3.15 -2.12
C GLY A 132 7.47 3.38 -0.65
N VAL A 133 8.56 2.81 -0.12
CA VAL A 133 8.96 2.93 1.29
C VAL A 133 9.24 4.39 1.67
N ALA A 134 10.12 5.05 0.90
CA ALA A 134 10.49 6.45 1.10
C ALA A 134 11.18 7.02 -0.16
N SER A 135 11.65 8.27 -0.09
CA SER A 135 12.56 8.80 -1.11
C SER A 135 13.91 8.06 -1.04
N ARG A 136 14.62 7.92 -2.18
CA ARG A 136 15.90 7.19 -2.24
C ARG A 136 16.92 7.59 -1.18
N ARG A 137 16.99 8.87 -0.80
CA ARG A 137 17.90 9.37 0.26
C ARG A 137 17.50 8.88 1.65
N VAL A 138 16.20 8.91 1.95
CA VAL A 138 15.66 8.37 3.21
C VAL A 138 15.82 6.85 3.27
N CYS A 139 15.76 6.15 2.12
CA CYS A 139 16.13 4.74 2.05
C CYS A 139 17.64 4.52 2.34
N GLU A 140 18.53 5.41 1.89
CA GLU A 140 19.97 5.36 2.23
C GLU A 140 20.20 5.59 3.74
N GLU A 141 19.47 6.52 4.36
CA GLU A 141 19.48 6.76 5.80
C GLU A 141 18.99 5.51 6.58
N MET A 142 17.85 4.93 6.19
CA MET A 142 17.30 3.70 6.78
C MET A 142 18.27 2.50 6.70
N ILE A 143 19.02 2.37 5.61
CA ILE A 143 20.09 1.36 5.48
C ILE A 143 21.20 1.66 6.49
N GLN A 144 21.75 2.87 6.53
CA GLN A 144 22.88 3.21 7.43
C GLN A 144 22.55 3.06 8.94
N ASP A 145 21.28 3.25 9.30
CA ASP A 145 20.73 3.02 10.64
C ASP A 145 20.54 1.52 10.98
N GLY A 146 20.63 0.60 10.00
CA GLY A 146 20.43 -0.84 10.18
C GLY A 146 18.97 -1.25 10.29
N ARG A 147 18.06 -0.48 9.68
CA ARG A 147 16.61 -0.74 9.68
C ARG A 147 16.15 -1.63 8.53
N VAL A 148 17.07 -2.04 7.67
CA VAL A 148 16.79 -2.82 6.45
C VAL A 148 17.55 -4.15 6.55
N SER A 149 16.84 -5.25 6.25
CA SER A 149 17.46 -6.56 6.08
C SER A 149 17.08 -7.19 4.75
N VAL A 150 17.95 -8.05 4.26
CA VAL A 150 17.77 -8.82 3.02
C VAL A 150 18.01 -10.29 3.39
N ASP A 151 17.03 -11.16 3.14
CA ASP A 151 17.08 -12.59 3.47
C ASP A 151 17.42 -12.91 4.95
N GLY A 152 17.25 -11.92 5.84
CA GLY A 152 17.58 -11.98 7.27
C GLY A 152 18.88 -11.26 7.66
N GLU A 153 19.81 -10.99 6.74
CA GLU A 153 21.03 -10.22 7.03
C GLU A 153 20.71 -8.71 7.12
N ILE A 154 21.12 -8.06 8.21
CA ILE A 154 20.95 -6.60 8.38
C ILE A 154 22.00 -5.86 7.55
N VAL A 155 21.56 -5.11 6.55
CA VAL A 155 22.43 -4.34 5.66
C VAL A 155 22.63 -2.93 6.21
N THR A 156 23.88 -2.48 6.33
CA THR A 156 24.22 -1.08 6.68
C THR A 156 25.03 -0.35 5.61
N GLU A 157 25.35 -1.05 4.53
CA GLU A 157 26.26 -0.67 3.46
C GLU A 157 25.49 -0.02 2.29
N LEU A 158 25.86 1.22 1.93
CA LEU A 158 25.32 1.83 0.71
C LEU A 158 25.95 1.22 -0.54
N GLY A 159 25.12 0.93 -1.52
CA GLY A 159 25.53 0.36 -2.81
C GLY A 159 25.23 -1.13 -2.96
N VAL A 160 24.68 -1.79 -1.93
CA VAL A 160 24.13 -3.15 -2.05
C VAL A 160 23.10 -3.21 -3.18
N ARG A 161 23.14 -4.33 -3.92
CA ARG A 161 22.29 -4.65 -5.05
C ARG A 161 21.68 -6.02 -4.79
N VAL A 162 20.39 -6.18 -5.08
CA VAL A 162 19.62 -7.39 -4.77
C VAL A 162 18.74 -7.79 -5.95
N ASP A 163 18.48 -9.08 -6.11
CA ASP A 163 17.46 -9.58 -7.03
C ASP A 163 16.06 -9.31 -6.45
N PRO A 164 15.19 -8.52 -7.12
CA PRO A 164 13.88 -8.13 -6.60
C PRO A 164 12.81 -9.24 -6.65
N VAL A 165 13.12 -10.39 -7.26
CA VAL A 165 12.24 -11.57 -7.39
C VAL A 165 12.67 -12.66 -6.41
N LEU A 166 13.99 -12.87 -6.24
CA LEU A 166 14.54 -13.95 -5.43
C LEU A 166 14.76 -13.57 -3.96
N GLN A 167 15.11 -12.32 -3.65
CA GLN A 167 15.53 -11.90 -2.31
C GLN A 167 14.43 -11.17 -1.53
N ALA A 168 14.27 -11.51 -0.26
CA ALA A 168 13.23 -10.97 0.63
C ALA A 168 13.73 -9.74 1.41
N VAL A 169 13.51 -8.55 0.84
CA VAL A 169 13.82 -7.28 1.50
C VAL A 169 12.77 -6.95 2.57
N HIS A 170 13.24 -6.62 3.78
CA HIS A 170 12.44 -6.18 4.91
C HIS A 170 12.88 -4.80 5.39
N VAL A 171 11.94 -3.99 5.87
CA VAL A 171 12.19 -2.67 6.48
C VAL A 171 11.45 -2.61 7.81
N ASP A 172 12.18 -2.31 8.90
CA ASP A 172 11.68 -2.38 10.28
C ASP A 172 11.03 -3.73 10.64
N GLY A 173 11.47 -4.82 9.99
CA GLY A 173 10.93 -6.18 10.14
C GLY A 173 9.71 -6.50 9.27
N MET A 174 9.14 -5.55 8.53
CA MET A 174 8.05 -5.79 7.59
C MET A 174 8.59 -6.05 6.18
N ARG A 175 8.17 -7.14 5.53
CA ARG A 175 8.55 -7.41 4.13
C ARG A 175 7.96 -6.36 3.19
N ILE A 176 8.77 -5.88 2.26
CA ILE A 176 8.31 -5.02 1.16
C ILE A 176 8.21 -5.85 -0.13
N GLN A 177 7.18 -5.58 -0.94
CA GLN A 177 7.09 -6.21 -2.26
C GLN A 177 7.95 -5.43 -3.27
N THR A 178 8.84 -6.15 -3.94
CA THR A 178 9.92 -5.65 -4.78
C THR A 178 9.76 -5.95 -6.26
N ASP A 179 8.98 -6.96 -6.65
CA ASP A 179 8.70 -7.24 -8.07
C ASP A 179 7.58 -6.32 -8.60
N GLU A 180 7.94 -5.38 -9.48
CA GLU A 180 7.00 -4.46 -10.14
C GLU A 180 5.97 -5.18 -11.03
N LYS A 181 6.19 -6.46 -11.36
CA LYS A 181 5.24 -7.32 -12.10
C LYS A 181 4.07 -7.80 -11.23
N LEU A 182 4.23 -7.82 -9.90
CA LEU A 182 3.19 -8.32 -8.99
C LEU A 182 2.17 -7.23 -8.66
N VAL A 183 0.90 -7.56 -8.85
CA VAL A 183 -0.23 -6.64 -8.71
C VAL A 183 -1.24 -7.18 -7.71
N TYR A 184 -1.76 -6.29 -6.88
CA TYR A 184 -2.67 -6.63 -5.79
C TYR A 184 -3.81 -5.61 -5.78
N TYR A 185 -5.04 -6.11 -5.84
CA TYR A 185 -6.24 -5.31 -5.98
C TYR A 185 -7.29 -5.70 -4.94
N ALA A 186 -7.98 -4.70 -4.39
CA ALA A 186 -9.26 -4.89 -3.72
C ALA A 186 -10.39 -4.60 -4.71
N PHE A 187 -11.27 -5.57 -4.94
CA PHE A 187 -12.53 -5.40 -5.67
C PHE A 187 -13.69 -5.42 -4.67
N ASN A 188 -14.53 -4.39 -4.68
CA ASN A 188 -15.83 -4.46 -4.02
C ASN A 188 -16.82 -5.10 -5.00
N LYS A 189 -16.97 -6.43 -4.91
CA LYS A 189 -17.88 -7.22 -5.75
C LYS A 189 -19.35 -6.90 -5.40
N PRO A 190 -20.20 -6.47 -6.35
CA PRO A 190 -21.64 -6.35 -6.10
C PRO A 190 -22.35 -7.71 -6.15
N ALA A 191 -23.62 -7.75 -5.70
CA ALA A 191 -24.52 -8.88 -5.94
C ALA A 191 -24.76 -9.11 -7.45
N GLY A 192 -25.26 -10.30 -7.82
CA GLY A 192 -25.53 -10.66 -9.22
C GLY A 192 -24.29 -10.88 -10.11
N VAL A 193 -23.09 -10.95 -9.51
CA VAL A 193 -21.81 -11.17 -10.22
C VAL A 193 -21.20 -12.51 -9.81
N VAL A 194 -20.69 -13.27 -10.77
CA VAL A 194 -20.01 -14.55 -10.52
C VAL A 194 -18.53 -14.33 -10.17
N SER A 195 -18.03 -14.97 -9.11
CA SER A 195 -16.59 -15.03 -8.81
C SER A 195 -15.87 -16.01 -9.75
N THR A 196 -15.68 -15.58 -10.99
CA THR A 196 -14.86 -16.20 -12.05
C THR A 196 -14.24 -15.11 -12.93
N MET A 197 -13.20 -15.43 -13.69
CA MET A 197 -12.61 -14.56 -14.72
C MET A 197 -13.30 -14.70 -16.08
N GLU A 198 -14.01 -15.81 -16.30
CA GLU A 198 -14.75 -16.15 -17.52
C GLU A 198 -15.97 -17.00 -17.14
N ASP A 199 -17.16 -16.68 -17.67
CA ASP A 199 -18.42 -17.37 -17.34
C ASP A 199 -19.06 -17.94 -18.63
N PRO A 200 -19.10 -19.27 -18.81
CA PRO A 200 -19.66 -19.89 -20.02
C PRO A 200 -21.13 -19.59 -20.28
N ASP A 201 -21.89 -19.27 -19.22
CA ASP A 201 -23.32 -18.94 -19.30
C ASP A 201 -23.56 -17.45 -19.64
N GLY A 202 -22.49 -16.67 -19.86
CA GLY A 202 -22.56 -15.25 -20.23
C GLY A 202 -23.03 -14.32 -19.09
N ARG A 203 -22.97 -14.76 -17.84
CA ARG A 203 -23.31 -13.91 -16.68
C ARG A 203 -22.17 -12.94 -16.39
N ARG A 204 -22.52 -11.82 -15.74
CA ARG A 204 -21.53 -10.84 -15.28
C ARG A 204 -20.54 -11.51 -14.31
N CYS A 205 -19.25 -11.32 -14.55
CA CYS A 205 -18.16 -11.94 -13.81
C CYS A 205 -17.13 -10.90 -13.35
N VAL A 206 -15.97 -11.33 -12.83
CA VAL A 206 -14.97 -10.40 -12.25
C VAL A 206 -14.26 -9.58 -13.33
N SER A 207 -14.02 -10.16 -14.51
CA SER A 207 -13.26 -9.51 -15.59
C SER A 207 -13.99 -8.30 -16.20
N ASP A 208 -15.32 -8.26 -16.14
CA ASP A 208 -16.16 -7.11 -16.56
C ASP A 208 -15.85 -5.80 -15.81
N PHE A 209 -15.17 -5.88 -14.66
CA PHE A 209 -14.83 -4.75 -13.79
C PHE A 209 -13.34 -4.37 -13.85
N LEU A 210 -12.54 -5.07 -14.65
CA LEU A 210 -11.12 -4.77 -14.85
C LEU A 210 -10.91 -3.83 -16.03
N ASP A 211 -9.86 -3.01 -15.98
CA ASP A 211 -9.47 -2.14 -17.10
C ASP A 211 -8.77 -2.99 -18.18
N PRO A 212 -9.39 -3.23 -19.36
CA PRO A 212 -8.83 -4.10 -20.39
C PRO A 212 -7.53 -3.55 -20.99
N ARG A 213 -7.21 -2.27 -20.78
CA ARG A 213 -6.01 -1.60 -21.30
C ARG A 213 -4.74 -1.93 -20.52
N LYS A 214 -4.87 -2.48 -19.31
CA LYS A 214 -3.71 -2.80 -18.45
C LYS A 214 -3.02 -4.10 -18.84
N HIS A 215 -3.74 -5.03 -19.47
CA HIS A 215 -3.26 -6.38 -19.82
C HIS A 215 -2.71 -7.21 -18.64
N GLU A 216 -3.03 -6.82 -17.40
CA GLU A 216 -2.62 -7.50 -16.17
C GLU A 216 -3.46 -8.77 -15.94
N ARG A 217 -2.86 -9.96 -16.11
CA ARG A 217 -3.54 -11.25 -15.91
C ARG A 217 -3.64 -11.63 -14.43
N VAL A 218 -4.65 -11.09 -13.76
CA VAL A 218 -5.01 -11.42 -12.37
C VAL A 218 -5.98 -12.61 -12.26
N PHE A 219 -6.06 -13.18 -11.06
CA PHE A 219 -7.05 -14.16 -10.62
C PHE A 219 -7.57 -13.80 -9.23
N HIS A 220 -8.67 -14.42 -8.80
CA HIS A 220 -9.37 -14.09 -7.55
C HIS A 220 -8.88 -14.91 -6.35
N VAL A 221 -8.65 -14.25 -5.22
CA VAL A 221 -8.27 -14.89 -3.95
C VAL A 221 -9.51 -15.46 -3.28
N GLY A 222 -9.69 -16.77 -3.43
CA GLY A 222 -10.92 -17.46 -3.03
C GLY A 222 -12.10 -17.02 -3.88
N ARG A 223 -13.32 -17.14 -3.35
CA ARG A 223 -14.56 -16.74 -4.05
C ARG A 223 -15.55 -16.08 -3.09
N LEU A 224 -16.54 -15.41 -3.66
CA LEU A 224 -17.80 -15.03 -3.03
C LEU A 224 -18.96 -15.65 -3.85
N ASP A 225 -20.08 -15.95 -3.22
CA ASP A 225 -21.28 -16.39 -3.94
C ASP A 225 -21.84 -15.23 -4.81
N VAL A 226 -22.73 -15.56 -5.75
CA VAL A 226 -23.32 -14.57 -6.66
C VAL A 226 -24.04 -13.45 -5.88
N GLU A 227 -24.88 -13.85 -4.93
CA GLU A 227 -25.63 -12.97 -3.99
C GLU A 227 -24.83 -12.54 -2.75
N THR A 228 -23.50 -12.64 -2.78
CA THR A 228 -22.63 -12.19 -1.69
C THR A 228 -21.75 -11.05 -2.18
N GLU A 229 -21.78 -9.94 -1.46
CA GLU A 229 -21.12 -8.68 -1.82
C GLU A 229 -19.76 -8.51 -1.14
N GLY A 230 -19.06 -7.44 -1.51
CA GLY A 230 -17.92 -6.92 -0.75
C GLY A 230 -16.56 -7.41 -1.24
N LEU A 231 -15.60 -7.46 -0.32
CA LEU A 231 -14.18 -7.54 -0.61
C LEU A 231 -13.79 -8.89 -1.22
N LEU A 232 -13.35 -8.85 -2.48
CA LEU A 232 -12.61 -9.91 -3.16
C LEU A 232 -11.23 -9.36 -3.52
N LEU A 233 -10.17 -10.01 -3.03
CA LEU A 233 -8.81 -9.64 -3.44
C LEU A 233 -8.52 -10.29 -4.80
N LEU A 234 -7.85 -9.57 -5.69
CA LEU A 234 -7.39 -10.06 -7.00
C LEU A 234 -5.88 -9.84 -7.11
N THR A 235 -5.14 -10.83 -7.61
CA THR A 235 -3.69 -10.74 -7.79
C THR A 235 -3.19 -11.69 -8.87
N ASN A 236 -1.94 -11.54 -9.30
CA ASN A 236 -1.18 -12.54 -10.04
C ASN A 236 -0.18 -13.32 -9.16
N ASP A 237 -0.11 -13.01 -7.86
CA ASP A 237 0.69 -13.73 -6.86
C ASP A 237 0.03 -15.05 -6.46
N GLY A 238 0.56 -16.15 -7.02
CA GLY A 238 0.04 -17.50 -6.78
C GLY A 238 0.29 -18.03 -5.37
N GLU A 239 1.42 -17.68 -4.76
CA GLU A 239 1.78 -18.15 -3.42
C GLU A 239 0.96 -17.41 -2.36
N LEU A 240 0.83 -16.09 -2.45
CA LEU A 240 -0.06 -15.35 -1.56
C LEU A 240 -1.52 -15.82 -1.70
N THR A 241 -1.97 -16.10 -2.92
CA THR A 241 -3.32 -16.64 -3.16
C THR A 241 -3.51 -18.03 -2.53
N ASN A 242 -2.51 -18.90 -2.62
CA ASN A 242 -2.49 -20.19 -1.95
C ASN A 242 -2.63 -20.01 -0.44
N ARG A 243 -1.77 -19.20 0.20
CA ARG A 243 -1.81 -18.99 1.66
C ARG A 243 -3.10 -18.34 2.16
N LEU A 244 -3.62 -17.32 1.47
CA LEU A 244 -4.86 -16.63 1.86
C LEU A 244 -6.13 -17.51 1.72
N THR A 245 -6.05 -18.62 0.96
CA THR A 245 -7.18 -19.53 0.75
C THR A 245 -7.03 -20.88 1.45
N HIS A 246 -5.81 -21.34 1.72
CA HIS A 246 -5.55 -22.63 2.35
C HIS A 246 -5.91 -22.59 3.86
N PRO A 247 -6.66 -23.57 4.39
CA PRO A 247 -7.18 -23.50 5.76
C PRO A 247 -6.13 -23.34 6.86
N SER A 248 -4.92 -23.89 6.68
CA SER A 248 -3.87 -23.91 7.71
C SER A 248 -3.30 -22.54 8.11
N TYR A 249 -3.57 -21.49 7.34
CA TYR A 249 -3.15 -20.12 7.67
C TYR A 249 -4.22 -19.35 8.45
N GLU A 250 -5.41 -19.95 8.66
CA GLU A 250 -6.53 -19.46 9.46
C GLU A 250 -6.91 -17.98 9.23
N VAL A 251 -6.64 -17.46 8.03
CA VAL A 251 -6.76 -16.02 7.73
C VAL A 251 -8.20 -15.54 7.96
N PRO A 252 -8.44 -14.60 8.90
CA PRO A 252 -9.79 -14.22 9.29
C PRO A 252 -10.50 -13.46 8.17
N LYS A 253 -11.81 -13.68 8.05
CA LYS A 253 -12.68 -13.07 7.05
C LYS A 253 -13.88 -12.48 7.79
N THR A 254 -14.01 -11.16 7.77
CA THR A 254 -15.09 -10.45 8.48
C THR A 254 -16.25 -10.20 7.52
N TYR A 255 -17.45 -10.58 7.93
CA TYR A 255 -18.68 -10.42 7.17
C TYR A 255 -19.68 -9.58 7.94
N LEU A 256 -20.34 -8.68 7.22
CA LEU A 256 -21.52 -7.95 7.68
C LEU A 256 -22.77 -8.67 7.14
N VAL A 257 -23.67 -9.02 8.04
CA VAL A 257 -24.81 -9.91 7.80
C VAL A 257 -26.09 -9.17 8.18
N GLN A 258 -27.05 -9.08 7.25
CA GLN A 258 -28.41 -8.60 7.53
C GLN A 258 -29.35 -9.80 7.66
N VAL A 259 -30.10 -9.86 8.76
CA VAL A 259 -31.13 -10.88 9.04
C VAL A 259 -32.41 -10.21 9.53
N HIS A 260 -33.54 -10.92 9.41
CA HIS A 260 -34.80 -10.45 10.00
C HIS A 260 -34.70 -10.43 11.53
N GLY A 261 -35.23 -9.38 12.17
CA GLY A 261 -35.17 -9.15 13.62
C GLY A 261 -36.45 -9.52 14.38
N PRO A 262 -36.40 -9.64 15.71
CA PRO A 262 -35.21 -9.60 16.57
C PRO A 262 -34.41 -10.91 16.53
N VAL A 263 -33.14 -10.85 16.90
CA VAL A 263 -32.27 -12.03 17.06
C VAL A 263 -32.26 -12.48 18.53
N GLU A 264 -32.35 -13.79 18.76
CA GLU A 264 -32.52 -14.33 20.11
C GLU A 264 -31.29 -14.17 21.01
N LYS A 265 -31.54 -13.98 22.31
CA LYS A 265 -30.50 -13.86 23.35
C LYS A 265 -29.78 -15.19 23.56
N GLY A 266 -28.70 -15.39 22.82
CA GLY A 266 -27.84 -16.58 22.93
C GLY A 266 -27.23 -17.02 21.61
N VAL A 267 -27.81 -16.61 20.47
CA VAL A 267 -27.37 -17.03 19.11
C VAL A 267 -25.88 -16.78 18.89
N GLY A 268 -25.35 -15.62 19.29
CA GLY A 268 -23.92 -15.33 19.18
C GLY A 268 -23.01 -16.22 20.03
N ASN A 269 -23.50 -16.70 21.17
CA ASN A 269 -22.76 -17.65 22.02
C ASN A 269 -22.82 -19.07 21.43
N GLN A 270 -23.98 -19.48 20.91
CA GLN A 270 -24.15 -20.75 20.19
C GLN A 270 -23.25 -20.81 18.95
N MET A 271 -23.20 -19.74 18.15
CA MET A 271 -22.28 -19.62 17.00
C MET A 271 -20.81 -19.67 17.38
N LYS A 272 -20.41 -19.18 18.57
CA LYS A 272 -19.04 -19.24 19.08
C LYS A 272 -18.68 -20.61 19.67
N GLN A 273 -19.65 -21.30 20.27
CA GLN A 273 -19.48 -22.65 20.81
C GLN A 273 -19.34 -23.69 19.69
N GLY A 274 -20.25 -23.66 18.71
CA GLY A 274 -20.27 -24.59 17.58
C GLY A 274 -21.69 -24.91 17.12
N ILE A 275 -21.88 -24.99 15.80
CA ILE A 275 -23.13 -25.39 15.14
C ILE A 275 -22.81 -26.56 14.20
N ARG A 276 -23.58 -27.64 14.30
CA ARG A 276 -23.44 -28.81 13.43
C ARG A 276 -24.11 -28.55 12.08
N LEU A 277 -23.33 -28.57 11.01
CA LEU A 277 -23.82 -28.49 9.63
C LEU A 277 -23.67 -29.85 8.92
N GLU A 278 -24.22 -29.95 7.72
CA GLU A 278 -24.13 -31.14 6.84
C GLU A 278 -22.69 -31.58 6.57
N ASP A 279 -21.76 -30.64 6.40
CA ASP A 279 -20.33 -30.86 6.16
C ASP A 279 -19.48 -30.76 7.45
N GLY A 280 -20.09 -30.99 8.61
CA GLY A 280 -19.45 -30.99 9.92
C GLY A 280 -19.65 -29.71 10.72
N GLU A 281 -19.08 -29.68 11.93
CA GLU A 281 -19.23 -28.57 12.87
C GLU A 281 -18.58 -27.27 12.36
N ALA A 282 -19.20 -26.14 12.66
CA ALA A 282 -18.75 -24.79 12.29
C ALA A 282 -18.94 -23.82 13.46
N LYS A 283 -17.95 -22.95 13.68
CA LYS A 283 -18.00 -21.88 14.68
C LYS A 283 -17.56 -20.55 14.06
N VAL A 284 -17.97 -19.44 14.67
CA VAL A 284 -17.43 -18.10 14.40
C VAL A 284 -16.41 -17.74 15.46
N ASP A 285 -15.38 -17.00 15.07
CA ASP A 285 -14.34 -16.50 15.97
C ASP A 285 -14.85 -15.28 16.75
N ASP A 286 -15.60 -14.39 16.08
CA ASP A 286 -16.39 -13.34 16.72
C ASP A 286 -17.80 -13.18 16.14
N PHE A 287 -18.70 -12.64 16.95
CA PHE A 287 -20.09 -12.30 16.66
C PHE A 287 -20.43 -11.03 17.43
N ARG A 288 -20.78 -9.97 16.71
CA ARG A 288 -21.06 -8.64 17.27
C ARG A 288 -22.33 -8.06 16.64
N LEU A 289 -23.31 -7.71 17.47
CA LEU A 289 -24.44 -6.89 17.05
C LEU A 289 -23.92 -5.49 16.71
N VAL A 290 -24.15 -5.03 15.48
CA VAL A 290 -23.70 -3.72 14.98
C VAL A 290 -24.83 -2.70 15.03
N ASP A 291 -26.02 -3.10 14.56
CA ASP A 291 -27.23 -2.25 14.56
C ASP A 291 -28.50 -3.13 14.63
N SER A 292 -29.61 -2.56 15.09
CA SER A 292 -30.89 -3.24 15.31
C SER A 292 -32.05 -2.29 14.99
N THR A 293 -32.58 -2.38 13.79
CA THR A 293 -33.73 -1.61 13.31
C THR A 293 -35.02 -2.43 13.37
N PRO A 294 -36.22 -1.81 13.33
CA PRO A 294 -37.47 -2.56 13.20
C PRO A 294 -37.46 -3.46 11.96
N GLY A 295 -37.64 -4.77 12.15
CA GLY A 295 -37.63 -5.77 11.09
C GLY A 295 -36.24 -6.29 10.67
N HIS A 296 -35.15 -5.52 10.83
CA HIS A 296 -33.82 -5.92 10.36
C HIS A 296 -32.70 -5.69 11.38
N VAL A 297 -31.90 -6.73 11.61
CA VAL A 297 -30.75 -6.74 12.51
C VAL A 297 -29.46 -6.91 11.71
N LEU A 298 -28.42 -6.15 12.08
CA LEU A 298 -27.14 -6.09 11.40
C LEU A 298 -26.04 -6.64 12.31
N ILE A 299 -25.39 -7.72 11.88
CA ILE A 299 -24.40 -8.46 12.68
C ILE A 299 -23.07 -8.50 11.92
N GLU A 300 -21.98 -8.28 12.65
CA GLU A 300 -20.63 -8.59 12.19
C GLU A 300 -20.21 -9.97 12.72
N VAL A 301 -19.73 -10.84 11.82
CA VAL A 301 -19.14 -12.15 12.19
C VAL A 301 -17.75 -12.30 11.60
N VAL A 302 -16.85 -12.91 12.37
CA VAL A 302 -15.48 -13.22 11.95
C VAL A 302 -15.32 -14.73 11.86
N LEU A 303 -14.74 -15.21 10.76
CA LEU A 303 -14.43 -16.63 10.58
C LEU A 303 -13.20 -16.84 9.69
N HIS A 304 -12.34 -17.77 10.08
CA HIS A 304 -11.23 -18.26 9.25
C HIS A 304 -11.69 -19.20 8.13
N SER A 305 -12.76 -19.99 8.34
CA SER A 305 -13.20 -21.06 7.43
C SER A 305 -13.68 -20.57 6.06
N GLY A 306 -13.28 -21.28 4.99
CA GLY A 306 -13.63 -20.98 3.59
C GLY A 306 -14.71 -21.88 2.96
N ARG A 307 -15.44 -22.67 3.76
CA ARG A 307 -16.45 -23.64 3.27
C ARG A 307 -17.58 -22.97 2.47
N ASN A 308 -18.20 -23.71 1.54
CA ASN A 308 -19.23 -23.15 0.66
C ASN A 308 -20.43 -22.61 1.45
N ARG A 309 -20.85 -21.37 1.14
CA ARG A 309 -21.98 -20.65 1.76
C ARG A 309 -21.98 -20.68 3.29
N ILE A 310 -20.82 -20.83 3.93
CA ILE A 310 -20.70 -21.20 5.35
C ILE A 310 -21.45 -20.25 6.28
N VAL A 311 -21.31 -18.94 6.09
CA VAL A 311 -22.04 -17.92 6.90
C VAL A 311 -23.55 -18.10 6.77
N ARG A 312 -24.06 -18.23 5.54
CA ARG A 312 -25.49 -18.43 5.29
C ARG A 312 -25.98 -19.69 6.00
N ARG A 313 -25.33 -20.84 5.79
CA ARG A 313 -25.70 -22.11 6.44
C ARG A 313 -25.66 -22.07 7.97
N MET A 314 -24.71 -21.36 8.58
CA MET A 314 -24.67 -21.19 10.04
C MET A 314 -25.83 -20.34 10.57
N PHE A 315 -26.23 -19.31 9.84
CA PHE A 315 -27.36 -18.44 10.15
C PHE A 315 -28.72 -19.11 9.90
N ASP A 316 -28.84 -19.85 8.79
CA ASP A 316 -30.00 -20.69 8.46
C ASP A 316 -30.22 -21.75 9.57
N ALA A 317 -29.16 -22.37 10.08
CA ALA A 317 -29.19 -23.38 11.15
C ALA A 317 -29.55 -22.85 12.56
N VAL A 318 -29.61 -21.53 12.75
CA VAL A 318 -30.13 -20.87 13.97
C VAL A 318 -31.45 -20.13 13.71
N ASN A 319 -32.15 -20.48 12.61
CA ASN A 319 -33.43 -19.90 12.19
C ASN A 319 -33.40 -18.39 11.88
N HIS A 320 -32.23 -17.81 11.61
CA HIS A 320 -32.05 -16.39 11.22
C HIS A 320 -31.48 -16.30 9.79
N PRO A 321 -32.23 -16.71 8.74
CA PRO A 321 -31.71 -16.80 7.38
C PRO A 321 -31.22 -15.45 6.84
N VAL A 322 -30.14 -15.49 6.06
CA VAL A 322 -29.39 -14.28 5.66
C VAL A 322 -30.04 -13.56 4.48
N GLU A 323 -30.57 -12.37 4.73
CA GLU A 323 -31.12 -11.47 3.72
C GLU A 323 -30.00 -10.88 2.83
N LYS A 324 -28.96 -10.30 3.46
CA LYS A 324 -27.80 -9.71 2.77
C LYS A 324 -26.51 -10.13 3.44
N LEU A 325 -25.46 -10.30 2.64
CA LEU A 325 -24.13 -10.69 3.10
C LEU A 325 -23.07 -9.90 2.35
N ALA A 326 -22.24 -9.14 3.06
CA ALA A 326 -21.11 -8.42 2.50
C ALA A 326 -19.82 -8.77 3.26
N ARG A 327 -18.76 -9.20 2.56
CA ARG A 327 -17.45 -9.38 3.19
C ARG A 327 -16.77 -8.01 3.34
N THR A 328 -16.50 -7.59 4.57
CA THR A 328 -15.88 -6.29 4.86
C THR A 328 -14.37 -6.36 4.97
N HIS A 329 -13.82 -7.52 5.39
CA HIS A 329 -12.37 -7.71 5.55
C HIS A 329 -11.88 -9.09 5.08
N VAL A 330 -10.62 -9.14 4.67
CA VAL A 330 -9.83 -10.36 4.41
C VAL A 330 -8.45 -10.16 5.02
N GLY A 331 -8.16 -10.86 6.12
CA GLY A 331 -6.97 -10.61 6.93
C GLY A 331 -6.91 -9.14 7.35
N PRO A 332 -5.78 -8.44 7.15
CA PRO A 332 -5.63 -7.02 7.49
C PRO A 332 -6.28 -6.06 6.48
N ILE A 333 -6.81 -6.54 5.34
CA ILE A 333 -7.37 -5.65 4.31
C ILE A 333 -8.84 -5.36 4.58
N ALA A 334 -9.15 -4.08 4.73
CA ALA A 334 -10.51 -3.55 4.82
C ALA A 334 -11.05 -3.09 3.45
N ILE A 335 -12.36 -3.21 3.27
CA ILE A 335 -13.06 -2.64 2.11
C ILE A 335 -13.16 -1.10 2.17
N GLY A 336 -13.21 -0.53 3.38
CA GLY A 336 -13.32 0.92 3.59
C GLY A 336 -14.58 1.54 3.00
N ASP A 337 -14.44 2.74 2.44
CA ASP A 337 -15.48 3.50 1.73
C ASP A 337 -15.62 3.13 0.24
N GLN A 338 -14.90 2.10 -0.21
CA GLN A 338 -14.83 1.69 -1.61
C GLN A 338 -16.21 1.31 -2.15
N ARG A 339 -16.68 2.01 -3.18
CA ARG A 339 -18.00 1.80 -3.79
C ARG A 339 -18.10 0.42 -4.46
N GLN A 340 -19.30 -0.17 -4.43
CA GLN A 340 -19.61 -1.40 -5.17
C GLN A 340 -19.23 -1.28 -6.66
N GLY A 341 -18.73 -2.38 -7.24
CA GLY A 341 -18.29 -2.45 -8.63
C GLY A 341 -16.95 -1.76 -8.91
N THR A 342 -16.27 -1.19 -7.91
CA THR A 342 -14.96 -0.55 -8.13
C THR A 342 -13.80 -1.47 -7.74
N VAL A 343 -12.69 -1.35 -8.48
CA VAL A 343 -11.42 -2.05 -8.23
C VAL A 343 -10.34 -1.01 -7.93
N ARG A 344 -9.63 -1.14 -6.79
CA ARG A 344 -8.49 -0.28 -6.42
C ARG A 344 -7.23 -1.12 -6.23
N LYS A 345 -6.05 -0.59 -6.62
CA LYS A 345 -4.78 -1.21 -6.24
C LYS A 345 -4.59 -1.08 -4.72
N LEU A 346 -4.04 -2.10 -4.08
CA LEU A 346 -3.60 -1.99 -2.69
C LEU A 346 -2.39 -1.06 -2.59
N SER A 347 -2.29 -0.34 -1.48
CA SER A 347 -1.09 0.41 -1.10
C SER A 347 0.05 -0.52 -0.69
N HIS A 348 1.30 -0.05 -0.73
CA HIS A 348 2.46 -0.85 -0.32
C HIS A 348 2.37 -1.33 1.14
N THR A 349 1.79 -0.51 2.03
CA THR A 349 1.52 -0.87 3.43
C THR A 349 0.45 -1.97 3.55
N GLU A 350 -0.61 -1.92 2.74
CA GLU A 350 -1.60 -3.01 2.67
C GLU A 350 -0.97 -4.31 2.18
N VAL A 351 -0.12 -4.26 1.14
CA VAL A 351 0.58 -5.45 0.63
C VAL A 351 1.54 -6.02 1.67
N GLY A 352 2.35 -5.18 2.33
CA GLY A 352 3.28 -5.62 3.39
C GLY A 352 2.56 -6.26 4.58
N ASN A 353 1.46 -5.65 5.05
CA ASN A 353 0.60 -6.24 6.08
C ASN A 353 0.01 -7.58 5.63
N LEU A 354 -0.44 -7.68 4.37
CA LEU A 354 -1.07 -8.89 3.84
C LEU A 354 -0.08 -10.05 3.70
N LEU A 355 1.15 -9.78 3.23
CA LEU A 355 2.25 -10.75 3.19
C LEU A 355 2.62 -11.22 4.62
N ALA A 356 2.83 -10.28 5.54
CA ALA A 356 3.14 -10.59 6.93
C ALA A 356 2.03 -11.43 7.61
N SER A 357 0.76 -11.20 7.28
CA SER A 357 -0.38 -11.96 7.83
C SER A 357 -0.41 -13.45 7.44
N VAL A 358 0.42 -13.88 6.48
CA VAL A 358 0.61 -15.28 6.08
C VAL A 358 2.06 -15.75 6.18
N GLY A 359 2.92 -15.02 6.90
CA GLY A 359 4.33 -15.34 7.08
C GLY A 359 5.13 -15.34 5.77
N MET A 360 4.85 -14.40 4.87
CA MET A 360 5.61 -14.15 3.64
C MET A 360 6.56 -12.96 3.77
#